data_AF-A0A6A3HGY1-F1
#
_entry.id   AF-A0A6A3HGY1-F1
#
_cell.length_a   1.000
_cell.length_b   1.000
_cell.length_c   1.000
_cell.angle_alpha   90.00
_cell.angle_beta   90.00
_cell.angle_gamma   90.00
#
_symmetry.space_group_name_H-M   'P 1'
#
loop_
_entity.id
_entity.type
_entity.pdbx_description
1 polymer ?
#
loop_
_entity_poly.entity_id
_entity_poly.type
_entity_poly.pdbx_seq_one_letter_code
_entity_poly.pdbx_strand_id
1 'polypeptide(L)'
;MEDSGSRLPARQDFPHLSDAHWATLEKMVSLLGEAAFAGFPNLPAEQQRARVERFDKYESSLIAHVSAAAQEAARATMRAEAQSASQASATNTASFAARPTTTKPVKKSVPTFDGKDSDSLVFWVREIEIALSAGQIYDARAQVAFALSNLGGCARAWTMARETATWGFLRCKHGKRSLQDFAMELHNLEAAMAGAPLSEDVKVTVFMDGVRTGPVRTELFRRQPKTFNEAVHIAMLEDHCVRSAQGHTPHAEASEGPTPMEICLAESARSQKTQRVSGRCFGCNLPGHFRWNCPTNP
;
A
#
# COMPACT_ATOMS: atom_id res chain seq x y z
N MET A 1 -23.10 -16.73 -34.88
CA MET A 1 -22.47 -17.92 -34.28
C MET A 1 -21.84 -17.46 -32.98
N GLU A 2 -22.48 -17.89 -31.90
CA GLU A 2 -22.04 -17.97 -30.50
C GLU A 2 -21.55 -16.69 -29.81
N ASP A 3 -22.52 -16.08 -29.14
CA ASP A 3 -22.40 -15.18 -27.99
C ASP A 3 -21.45 -15.77 -26.93
N SER A 4 -20.21 -15.29 -26.89
CA SER A 4 -19.27 -15.57 -25.79
C SER A 4 -19.61 -14.67 -24.61
N GLY A 5 -20.81 -14.84 -24.08
CA GLY A 5 -21.23 -14.24 -22.83
C GLY A 5 -20.32 -14.73 -21.71
N SER A 6 -19.85 -13.78 -20.89
CA SER A 6 -19.16 -14.00 -19.62
C SER A 6 -19.95 -14.98 -18.75
N ARG A 7 -19.69 -16.28 -18.89
CA ARG A 7 -20.35 -17.30 -18.09
C ARG A 7 -19.49 -17.54 -16.85
N LEU A 8 -20.07 -17.30 -15.69
CA LEU A 8 -19.48 -17.69 -14.41
C LEU A 8 -19.13 -19.18 -14.45
N PRO A 9 -17.95 -19.58 -13.94
CA PRO A 9 -17.50 -20.96 -14.02
C PRO A 9 -18.50 -21.88 -13.30
N ALA A 10 -18.99 -22.91 -13.97
CA ALA A 10 -19.85 -23.90 -13.34
C ALA A 10 -18.98 -25.02 -12.76
N ARG A 11 -19.37 -25.55 -11.60
CA ARG A 11 -18.65 -26.66 -10.94
C ARG A 11 -18.40 -27.86 -11.87
N GLN A 12 -19.31 -28.06 -12.83
CA GLN A 12 -19.28 -29.10 -13.84
C GLN A 12 -18.14 -28.95 -14.85
N ASP A 13 -17.63 -27.72 -15.06
CA ASP A 13 -16.56 -27.43 -16.01
C ASP A 13 -15.17 -27.80 -15.45
N PHE A 14 -15.07 -28.10 -14.15
CA PHE A 14 -13.79 -28.35 -13.45
C PHE A 14 -13.86 -29.59 -12.53
N PRO A 15 -14.09 -30.79 -13.07
CA PRO A 15 -14.22 -32.02 -12.27
C PRO A 15 -12.94 -32.42 -11.52
N HIS A 16 -11.77 -31.95 -11.97
CA HIS A 16 -10.45 -32.23 -11.38
C HIS A 16 -10.11 -31.34 -10.17
N LEU A 17 -10.94 -30.35 -9.86
CA LEU A 17 -10.83 -29.54 -8.64
C LEU A 17 -11.66 -30.19 -7.53
N SER A 18 -11.08 -30.27 -6.32
CA SER A 18 -11.80 -30.67 -5.11
C SER A 18 -12.77 -29.56 -4.68
N ASP A 19 -13.70 -29.87 -3.77
CA ASP A 19 -14.65 -28.86 -3.29
C ASP A 19 -13.97 -27.71 -2.54
N ALA A 20 -12.84 -27.99 -1.86
CA ALA A 20 -12.00 -26.96 -1.26
C ALA A 20 -11.39 -26.05 -2.32
N HIS A 21 -10.81 -26.62 -3.39
CA HIS A 21 -10.28 -25.83 -4.50
C HIS A 21 -11.37 -25.02 -5.21
N TRP A 22 -12.58 -25.55 -5.30
CA TRP A 22 -13.72 -24.85 -5.87
C TRP A 22 -14.11 -23.62 -5.05
N ALA A 23 -14.23 -23.76 -3.73
CA ALA A 23 -14.53 -22.64 -2.84
C ALA A 23 -13.46 -21.54 -2.91
N THR A 24 -12.18 -21.91 -2.94
CA THR A 24 -11.07 -20.96 -3.13
C THR A 24 -11.16 -20.27 -4.49
N LEU A 25 -11.56 -20.97 -5.55
CA LEU A 25 -11.75 -20.40 -6.89
C LEU A 25 -12.89 -19.38 -6.92
N GLU A 26 -14.05 -19.69 -6.33
CA GLU A 26 -15.18 -18.76 -6.22
C GLU A 26 -14.77 -17.49 -5.46
N LYS A 27 -14.02 -17.66 -4.39
CA LYS A 27 -13.46 -16.56 -3.61
C LYS A 27 -12.48 -15.71 -4.40
N MET A 28 -11.61 -16.34 -5.19
CA MET A 28 -10.67 -15.66 -6.08
C MET A 28 -11.41 -14.83 -7.14
N VAL A 29 -12.47 -15.37 -7.74
CA VAL A 29 -13.33 -14.66 -8.71
C VAL A 29 -14.05 -13.48 -8.05
N SER A 30 -14.58 -13.66 -6.84
CA SER A 30 -15.25 -12.59 -6.09
C SER A 30 -14.32 -11.45 -5.70
N LEU A 31 -13.05 -11.73 -5.39
CA LEU A 31 -12.09 -10.72 -4.91
C LEU A 31 -11.34 -10.01 -6.04
N LEU A 32 -11.02 -10.73 -7.12
CA LEU A 32 -10.22 -10.21 -8.23
C LEU A 32 -11.06 -9.79 -9.45
N GLY A 33 -12.34 -10.18 -9.47
CA GLY A 33 -13.26 -9.93 -10.58
C GLY A 33 -13.08 -10.88 -11.77
N GLU A 34 -14.07 -10.91 -12.65
CA GLU A 34 -14.13 -11.83 -13.81
C GLU A 34 -12.90 -11.71 -14.74
N ALA A 35 -12.32 -10.52 -14.85
CA ALA A 35 -11.12 -10.29 -15.66
C ALA A 35 -9.91 -11.11 -15.17
N ALA A 36 -9.77 -11.36 -13.87
CA ALA A 36 -8.68 -12.18 -13.35
C ALA A 36 -8.84 -13.67 -13.70
N PHE A 37 -10.07 -14.08 -14.00
CA PHE A 37 -10.44 -15.42 -14.45
C PHE A 37 -10.33 -15.60 -15.97
N ALA A 38 -10.19 -14.53 -16.74
CA ALA A 38 -9.98 -14.59 -18.18
C ALA A 38 -8.77 -15.48 -18.50
N GLY A 39 -8.99 -16.54 -19.28
CA GLY A 39 -7.98 -17.52 -19.65
C GLY A 39 -7.70 -18.62 -18.61
N PHE A 40 -8.28 -18.57 -17.39
CA PHE A 40 -8.18 -19.68 -16.43
C PHE A 40 -8.75 -21.01 -16.99
N PRO A 41 -9.93 -21.03 -17.66
CA PRO A 41 -10.46 -22.25 -18.26
C PRO A 41 -9.56 -22.86 -19.35
N ASN A 42 -8.72 -22.03 -19.99
CA ASN A 42 -7.83 -22.46 -21.07
C ASN A 42 -6.51 -23.07 -20.56
N LEU A 43 -6.26 -23.03 -19.26
CA LEU A 43 -5.06 -23.63 -18.66
C LEU A 43 -5.20 -25.15 -18.50
N PRO A 44 -4.10 -25.92 -18.60
CA PRO A 44 -4.09 -27.33 -18.22
C PRO A 44 -4.57 -27.54 -16.78
N ALA A 45 -5.23 -28.66 -16.50
CA ALA A 45 -5.81 -28.99 -15.19
C ALA A 45 -4.84 -28.82 -14.00
N GLU A 46 -3.58 -29.25 -14.17
CA GLU A 46 -2.53 -29.10 -13.16
C GLU A 46 -2.18 -27.63 -12.89
N GLN A 47 -2.17 -26.78 -13.91
CA GLN A 47 -1.90 -25.35 -13.76
C GLN A 47 -3.09 -24.61 -13.13
N GLN A 48 -4.32 -25.02 -13.41
CA GLN A 48 -5.52 -24.51 -12.74
C GLN A 48 -5.46 -24.81 -11.25
N ARG A 49 -5.18 -26.06 -10.86
CA ARG A 49 -5.02 -26.47 -9.45
C ARG A 49 -3.91 -25.68 -8.76
N ALA A 50 -2.72 -25.63 -9.36
CA ALA A 50 -1.59 -24.91 -8.79
C ALA A 50 -1.86 -23.40 -8.63
N ARG A 51 -2.66 -22.79 -9.51
CA ARG A 51 -3.04 -21.38 -9.40
C ARG A 51 -4.00 -21.14 -8.23
N VAL A 52 -4.96 -22.04 -8.01
CA VAL A 52 -5.87 -22.00 -6.86
C VAL A 52 -5.12 -22.22 -5.55
N GLU A 53 -4.25 -23.23 -5.48
CA GLU A 53 -3.45 -23.53 -4.27
C GLU A 53 -2.50 -22.38 -3.91
N ARG A 54 -1.91 -21.70 -4.92
CA ARG A 54 -1.08 -20.51 -4.67
C ARG A 54 -1.90 -19.36 -4.10
N PHE A 55 -3.13 -19.17 -4.58
CA PHE A 55 -4.02 -18.15 -4.05
C PHE A 55 -4.43 -18.47 -2.60
N ASP A 56 -4.77 -19.72 -2.32
CA ASP A 56 -5.11 -20.20 -0.98
C ASP A 56 -3.97 -19.98 0.03
N LYS A 57 -2.74 -20.32 -0.39
CA LYS A 57 -1.53 -20.12 0.39
C LYS A 57 -1.24 -18.64 0.62
N TYR A 58 -1.40 -17.81 -0.41
CA TYR A 58 -1.25 -16.36 -0.28
C TYR A 58 -2.25 -15.79 0.73
N GLU A 59 -3.52 -16.19 0.63
CA GLU A 59 -4.56 -15.68 1.51
C GLU A 59 -4.32 -16.12 2.96
N SER A 60 -4.00 -17.39 3.16
CA SER A 60 -3.63 -17.92 4.48
C SER A 60 -2.41 -17.19 5.07
N SER A 61 -1.41 -16.89 4.24
CA SER A 61 -0.23 -16.12 4.63
C SER A 61 -0.60 -14.68 4.99
N LEU A 62 -1.43 -14.01 4.18
CA LEU A 62 -1.87 -12.64 4.43
C LEU A 62 -2.67 -12.54 5.73
N ILE A 63 -3.60 -13.48 5.97
CA ILE A 63 -4.35 -13.58 7.22
C ILE A 63 -3.41 -13.81 8.40
N ALA A 64 -2.41 -14.68 8.26
CA ALA A 64 -1.40 -14.92 9.30
C ALA A 64 -0.59 -13.64 9.61
N HIS A 65 -0.15 -12.90 8.59
CA HIS A 65 0.61 -11.65 8.79
C HIS A 65 -0.24 -10.56 9.43
N VAL A 66 -1.47 -10.34 8.93
CA VAL A 66 -2.39 -9.32 9.49
C VAL A 66 -2.79 -9.68 10.91
N SER A 67 -3.08 -10.95 11.20
CA SER A 67 -3.41 -11.40 12.55
C SER A 67 -2.21 -11.33 13.50
N ALA A 68 -1.00 -11.67 13.06
CA ALA A 68 0.21 -11.51 13.85
C ALA A 68 0.48 -10.03 14.17
N ALA A 69 0.34 -9.14 13.19
CA ALA A 69 0.47 -7.70 13.39
C ALA A 69 -0.59 -7.15 14.36
N ALA A 70 -1.85 -7.56 14.21
CA ALA A 70 -2.94 -7.17 15.10
C ALA A 70 -2.73 -7.71 16.54
N GLN A 71 -2.23 -8.94 16.68
CA GLN A 71 -1.89 -9.52 17.98
C GLN A 71 -0.73 -8.77 18.66
N GLU A 72 0.30 -8.38 17.92
CA GLU A 72 1.40 -7.61 18.50
C GLU A 72 0.96 -6.21 18.91
N ALA A 73 0.09 -5.57 18.12
CA ALA A 73 -0.54 -4.30 18.51
C ALA A 73 -1.38 -4.45 19.79
N ALA A 74 -2.21 -5.49 19.89
CA ALA A 74 -3.00 -5.77 21.09
C ALA A 74 -2.12 -6.07 22.32
N ARG A 75 -1.01 -6.80 22.14
CA ARG A 75 -0.02 -7.03 23.20
C ARG A 75 0.68 -5.74 23.63
N ALA A 76 1.01 -4.85 22.69
CA ALA A 76 1.59 -3.55 23.01
C ALA A 76 0.60 -2.69 23.82
N THR A 77 -0.68 -2.69 23.47
CA THR A 77 -1.74 -2.01 24.24
C THR A 77 -1.90 -2.60 25.63
N MET A 78 -1.99 -3.94 25.76
CA MET A 78 -2.10 -4.58 27.07
C MET A 78 -0.85 -4.36 27.94
N ARG A 79 0.36 -4.33 27.36
CA ARG A 79 1.57 -3.95 28.11
C ARG A 79 1.50 -2.50 28.58
N ALA A 80 1.01 -1.58 27.75
CA ALA A 80 0.84 -0.19 28.12
C ALA A 80 -0.20 -0.02 29.25
N GLU A 81 -1.32 -0.74 29.20
CA GLU A 81 -2.35 -0.71 30.25
C GLU A 81 -1.89 -1.38 31.55
N ALA A 82 -1.21 -2.52 31.47
CA ALA A 82 -0.64 -3.20 32.64
C ALA A 82 0.44 -2.34 33.33
N GLN A 83 1.25 -1.62 32.56
CA GLN A 83 2.23 -0.66 33.07
C GLN A 83 1.54 0.56 33.73
N SER A 84 0.44 1.05 33.16
CA SER A 84 -0.35 2.13 33.77
C SER A 84 -1.07 1.68 35.04
N ALA A 85 -1.60 0.45 35.09
CA ALA A 85 -2.25 -0.11 36.26
C ALA A 85 -1.26 -0.42 37.40
N SER A 86 -0.06 -0.89 37.09
CA SER A 86 1.01 -1.08 38.08
C SER A 86 1.57 0.24 38.62
N GLN A 87 1.66 1.29 37.80
CA GLN A 87 1.94 2.65 38.28
C GLN A 87 0.83 3.20 39.19
N ALA A 88 -0.44 2.98 38.85
CA ALA A 88 -1.59 3.39 39.68
C ALA A 88 -1.70 2.59 41.00
N SER A 89 -1.26 1.33 41.01
CA SER A 89 -1.23 0.52 42.23
C SER A 89 -0.03 0.89 43.12
N ALA A 90 1.12 1.25 42.55
CA ALA A 90 2.28 1.71 43.31
C ALA A 90 2.03 3.06 44.02
N THR A 91 1.25 3.96 43.42
CA THR A 91 0.82 5.23 44.05
C THR A 91 -0.19 5.01 45.19
N ASN A 92 -1.04 3.98 45.12
CA ASN A 92 -1.95 3.63 46.20
C ASN A 92 -1.25 2.97 47.40
N THR A 93 -0.23 2.13 47.19
CA THR A 93 0.54 1.53 48.29
C THR A 93 1.52 2.52 48.95
N ALA A 94 1.94 3.57 48.22
CA ALA A 94 2.73 4.67 48.79
C ALA A 94 1.90 5.64 49.65
N SER A 95 0.56 5.54 49.64
CA SER A 95 -0.31 6.44 50.42
C SER A 95 -0.36 6.13 51.92
N PHE A 96 0.38 5.13 52.43
CA PHE A 96 0.43 4.82 53.86
C PHE A 96 1.80 4.99 54.55
N ALA A 97 2.82 5.53 53.88
CA ALA A 97 4.06 5.87 54.57
C ALA A 97 4.66 7.18 54.05
N ALA A 98 4.83 8.10 55.01
CA ALA A 98 5.51 9.40 54.93
C ALA A 98 4.71 10.55 54.28
N ARG A 99 4.15 11.36 55.19
CA ARG A 99 3.72 12.76 55.02
C ARG A 99 4.63 13.54 54.06
N PRO A 100 4.13 14.07 52.92
CA PRO A 100 4.91 14.96 52.09
C PRO A 100 4.89 16.37 52.69
N THR A 101 6.07 16.91 52.96
CA THR A 101 6.28 18.33 53.24
C THR A 101 5.79 19.11 52.01
N THR A 102 4.76 19.93 52.20
CA THR A 102 4.11 20.69 51.13
C THR A 102 5.03 21.82 50.67
N THR A 103 5.92 21.55 49.71
CA THR A 103 6.52 22.62 48.90
C THR A 103 5.66 22.79 47.66
N LYS A 104 4.98 23.95 47.57
CA LYS A 104 4.17 24.36 46.42
C LYS A 104 4.96 24.10 45.13
N PRO A 105 4.40 23.39 44.12
CA PRO A 105 5.10 23.18 42.87
C PRO A 105 5.36 24.55 42.23
N VAL A 106 6.63 24.88 42.07
CA VAL A 106 7.03 26.10 41.37
C VAL A 106 6.55 25.93 39.93
N LYS A 107 5.58 26.75 39.51
CA LYS A 107 5.14 26.87 38.12
C LYS A 107 6.27 27.48 37.29
N LYS A 108 7.31 26.70 37.00
CA LYS A 108 8.31 27.07 36.00
C LYS A 108 7.67 26.85 34.64
N SER A 109 7.28 27.94 33.98
CA SER A 109 6.84 27.91 32.60
C SER A 109 8.07 27.63 31.74
N VAL A 110 8.17 26.42 31.18
CA VAL A 110 9.18 26.14 30.16
C VAL A 110 8.81 26.95 28.91
N PRO A 111 9.77 27.58 28.22
CA PRO A 111 9.51 28.24 26.95
C PRO A 111 9.01 27.24 25.91
N THR A 112 8.01 27.63 25.13
CA THR A 112 7.53 26.82 24.00
C THR A 112 8.58 26.77 22.90
N PHE A 113 8.88 25.58 22.35
CA PHE A 113 9.74 25.44 21.19
C PHE A 113 8.92 25.41 19.91
N ASP A 114 9.05 26.44 19.07
CA ASP A 114 8.29 26.56 17.83
C ASP A 114 8.97 25.89 16.64
N GLY A 115 10.30 25.71 16.70
CA GLY A 115 11.10 25.14 15.61
C GLY A 115 11.44 26.15 14.51
N LYS A 116 11.67 27.42 14.89
CA LYS A 116 12.16 28.46 13.98
C LYS A 116 13.69 28.41 13.88
N ASP A 117 14.27 28.99 12.82
CA ASP A 117 15.72 29.03 12.61
C ASP A 117 16.48 29.77 13.74
N SER A 118 15.79 30.65 14.47
CA SER A 118 16.32 31.35 15.65
C SER A 118 16.29 30.53 16.94
N ASP A 119 15.55 29.42 16.97
CA ASP A 119 15.33 28.65 18.19
C ASP A 119 16.47 27.65 18.39
N SER A 120 17.15 27.73 19.53
CA SER A 120 18.21 26.76 19.86
C SER A 120 17.62 25.54 20.57
N LEU A 121 17.59 24.42 19.84
CA LEU A 121 17.12 23.14 20.37
C LEU A 121 17.91 22.70 21.62
N VAL A 122 19.23 22.93 21.65
CA VAL A 122 20.09 22.52 22.76
C VAL A 122 19.73 23.26 24.06
N PHE A 123 19.53 24.57 23.97
CA PHE A 123 19.11 25.36 25.14
C PHE A 123 17.70 24.98 25.59
N TRP A 124 16.78 24.73 24.66
CA TRP A 124 15.43 24.30 25.00
C TRP A 124 15.39 22.91 25.67
N VAL A 125 16.16 21.94 25.17
CA VAL A 125 16.29 20.62 25.79
C VAL A 125 16.82 20.75 27.21
N ARG A 126 17.80 21.65 27.44
CA ARG A 126 18.33 21.90 28.78
C ARG A 126 17.27 22.46 29.75
N GLU A 127 16.42 23.38 29.29
CA GLU A 127 15.32 23.92 30.10
C GLU A 127 14.27 22.83 30.43
N ILE A 128 14.00 21.93 29.49
CA ILE A 128 13.15 20.75 29.71
C ILE A 128 13.76 19.83 30.78
N GLU A 129 15.05 19.49 30.69
CA GLU A 129 15.73 18.65 31.70
C GLU A 129 15.67 19.26 33.11
N ILE A 130 15.87 20.58 33.21
CA ILE A 130 15.78 21.32 34.47
C ILE A 130 14.35 21.27 35.02
N ALA A 131 13.34 21.46 34.17
CA ALA A 131 11.94 21.40 34.56
C ALA A 131 11.49 19.99 34.97
N LEU A 132 11.94 18.96 34.26
CA LEU A 132 11.69 17.55 34.61
C LEU A 132 12.31 17.21 35.98
N SER A 133 13.56 17.65 36.21
CA SER A 133 14.26 17.45 37.49
C SER A 133 13.59 18.20 38.64
N ALA A 134 13.20 19.46 38.42
CA ALA A 134 12.51 20.29 39.42
C ALA A 134 11.08 19.82 39.70
N GLY A 135 10.41 19.26 38.70
CA GLY A 135 9.07 18.68 38.81
C GLY A 135 9.06 17.22 39.28
N GLN A 136 10.22 16.62 39.51
CA GLN A 136 10.39 15.21 39.92
C GLN A 136 9.68 14.23 38.95
N ILE A 137 9.71 14.53 37.64
CA ILE A 137 9.10 13.71 36.60
C ILE A 137 10.17 12.75 36.05
N TYR A 138 10.20 11.52 36.57
CA TYR A 138 11.20 10.49 36.22
C TYR A 138 10.68 9.40 35.28
N ASP A 139 9.36 9.25 35.15
CA ASP A 139 8.77 8.28 34.22
C ASP A 139 9.02 8.70 32.77
N ALA A 140 9.60 7.81 31.97
CA ALA A 140 10.01 8.11 30.60
C ALA A 140 8.83 8.56 29.72
N ARG A 141 7.63 8.01 29.93
CA ARG A 141 6.44 8.37 29.16
C ARG A 141 5.92 9.75 29.58
N ALA A 142 5.91 10.05 30.87
CA ALA A 142 5.55 11.37 31.39
C ALA A 142 6.56 12.45 30.97
N GLN A 143 7.86 12.12 30.91
CA GLN A 143 8.90 13.02 30.40
C GLN A 143 8.67 13.39 28.93
N VAL A 144 8.37 12.40 28.08
CA VAL A 144 8.06 12.63 26.65
C VAL A 144 6.77 13.44 26.51
N ALA A 145 5.71 13.08 27.22
CA ALA A 145 4.44 13.82 27.17
C ALA A 145 4.59 15.28 27.62
N PHE A 146 5.38 15.52 28.68
CA PHE A 146 5.71 16.86 29.14
C PHE A 146 6.50 17.64 28.09
N ALA A 147 7.52 17.05 27.48
CA ALA A 147 8.28 17.69 26.40
C ALA A 147 7.39 18.04 25.19
N LEU A 148 6.54 17.11 24.75
CA LEU A 148 5.60 17.33 23.64
C LEU A 148 4.58 18.45 23.93
N SER A 149 4.13 18.58 25.19
CA SER A 149 3.20 19.63 25.59
C SER A 149 3.78 21.05 25.48
N ASN A 150 5.11 21.17 25.51
CA ASN A 150 5.85 22.42 25.36
C ASN A 150 6.32 22.68 23.92
N LEU A 151 5.87 21.88 22.95
CA LEU A 151 6.08 22.16 21.53
C LEU A 151 4.99 23.08 20.97
N GLY A 152 5.41 24.04 20.16
CA GLY A 152 4.56 24.97 19.41
C GLY A 152 4.91 24.96 17.93
N GLY A 153 4.24 25.81 17.16
CA GLY A 153 4.56 26.08 15.76
C GLY A 153 4.84 24.85 14.88
N CYS A 154 5.93 24.93 14.11
CA CYS A 154 6.39 23.90 13.19
C CYS A 154 6.79 22.61 13.93
N ALA A 155 7.36 22.70 15.13
CA ALA A 155 7.76 21.54 15.91
C ALA A 155 6.56 20.69 16.37
N ARG A 156 5.46 21.34 16.78
CA ARG A 156 4.20 20.66 17.11
C ARG A 156 3.56 20.05 15.86
N ALA A 157 3.53 20.79 14.76
CA ALA A 157 3.00 20.28 13.49
C ALA A 157 3.77 19.05 12.99
N TRP A 158 5.10 19.06 13.08
CA TRP A 158 5.96 17.93 12.72
C TRP A 158 5.68 16.70 13.60
N THR A 159 5.50 16.88 14.91
CA THR A 159 5.16 15.77 15.83
C THR A 159 3.81 15.16 15.48
N MET A 160 2.79 15.98 15.24
CA MET A 160 1.46 15.51 14.83
C MET A 160 1.50 14.81 13.47
N ALA A 161 2.30 15.32 12.53
CA ALA A 161 2.52 14.68 11.24
C ALA A 161 3.19 13.31 11.40
N ARG A 162 4.15 13.16 12.33
CA ARG A 162 4.79 11.88 12.65
C ARG A 162 3.82 10.87 13.25
N GLU A 163 2.98 11.30 14.20
CA GLU A 163 1.96 10.43 14.80
C GLU A 163 0.92 9.98 13.77
N THR A 164 0.53 10.88 12.87
CA THR A 164 -0.44 10.57 11.80
C THR A 164 0.18 9.82 10.62
N ALA A 165 1.49 9.90 10.38
CA ALA A 165 2.16 9.25 9.24
C ALA A 165 2.04 7.72 9.28
N THR A 166 2.11 7.10 10.46
CA THR A 166 1.92 5.63 10.57
C THR A 166 0.50 5.22 10.17
N TRP A 167 -0.50 5.94 10.67
CA TRP A 167 -1.90 5.71 10.29
C TRP A 167 -2.17 6.04 8.83
N GLY A 168 -1.52 7.09 8.32
CA GLY A 168 -1.59 7.51 6.92
C GLY A 168 -1.00 6.46 5.99
N PHE A 169 0.15 5.88 6.33
CA PHE A 169 0.80 4.82 5.57
C PHE A 169 -0.11 3.60 5.44
N LEU A 170 -0.59 3.06 6.57
CA LEU A 170 -1.43 1.85 6.60
C LEU A 170 -2.77 2.02 5.88
N ARG A 171 -3.28 3.26 5.80
CA ARG A 171 -4.57 3.57 5.17
C ARG A 171 -4.44 4.21 3.79
N CYS A 172 -3.22 4.39 3.28
CA CYS A 172 -2.98 5.05 2.01
C CYS A 172 -3.56 4.19 0.88
N LYS A 173 -4.46 4.79 0.09
CA LYS A 173 -5.08 4.14 -1.06
C LYS A 173 -4.73 4.90 -2.34
N HIS A 174 -4.49 4.17 -3.42
CA HIS A 174 -4.26 4.73 -4.75
C HIS A 174 -5.43 5.66 -5.17
N GLY A 175 -6.66 5.33 -4.79
CA GLY A 175 -7.81 6.23 -4.95
C GLY A 175 -8.07 6.55 -6.42
N LYS A 176 -8.15 7.83 -6.79
CA LYS A 176 -8.26 8.29 -8.20
C LYS A 176 -6.94 8.82 -8.78
N ARG A 177 -5.86 8.79 -7.99
CA ARG A 177 -4.56 9.35 -8.35
C ARG A 177 -3.85 8.47 -9.38
N SER A 178 -2.70 8.92 -9.87
CA SER A 178 -1.80 8.06 -10.63
C SER A 178 -1.10 7.08 -9.69
N LEU A 179 -0.60 5.96 -10.23
CA LEU A 179 0.21 5.03 -9.44
C LEU A 179 1.50 5.70 -8.95
N GLN A 180 2.06 6.64 -9.71
CA GLN A 180 3.30 7.33 -9.37
C GLN A 180 3.08 8.21 -8.14
N ASP A 181 1.99 9.00 -8.12
CA ASP A 181 1.65 9.84 -6.98
C ASP A 181 1.36 9.00 -5.73
N PHE A 182 0.72 7.84 -5.91
CA PHE A 182 0.45 6.91 -4.81
C PHE A 182 1.74 6.30 -4.24
N ALA A 183 2.65 5.82 -5.09
CA ALA A 183 3.94 5.28 -4.65
C ALA A 183 4.80 6.35 -3.96
N MET A 184 4.79 7.57 -4.50
CA MET A 184 5.48 8.73 -3.92
C MET A 184 4.90 9.08 -2.54
N GLU A 185 3.58 9.11 -2.39
CA GLU A 185 2.96 9.40 -1.10
C GLU A 185 3.31 8.34 -0.04
N LEU A 186 3.34 7.06 -0.42
CA LEU A 186 3.78 5.99 0.49
C LEU A 186 5.24 6.18 0.93
N HIS A 187 6.14 6.54 0.03
CA HIS A 187 7.52 6.88 0.39
C HIS A 187 7.61 8.11 1.30
N ASN A 188 6.81 9.15 1.04
CA ASN A 188 6.78 10.35 1.87
C ASN A 188 6.26 10.06 3.28
N LEU A 189 5.21 9.24 3.38
CA LEU A 189 4.67 8.76 4.66
C LEU A 189 5.70 7.89 5.40
N GLU A 190 6.44 7.04 4.69
CA GLU A 190 7.56 6.28 5.25
C GLU A 190 8.68 7.19 5.79
N ALA A 191 9.12 8.17 5.00
CA ALA A 191 10.14 9.12 5.42
C ALA A 191 9.71 9.99 6.61
N ALA A 192 8.41 10.27 6.74
CA ALA A 192 7.85 11.01 7.86
C ALA A 192 7.76 10.18 9.16
N MET A 193 7.77 8.85 9.07
CA MET A 193 7.84 7.96 10.24
C MET A 193 9.27 7.94 10.80
N ALA A 194 9.54 8.71 11.85
CA ALA A 194 10.83 8.58 12.55
C ALA A 194 10.88 7.26 13.36
N GLY A 195 11.71 6.33 12.90
CA GLY A 195 11.88 4.98 13.45
C GLY A 195 12.77 4.12 12.55
N ALA A 196 12.96 2.85 12.90
CA ALA A 196 13.59 1.90 11.98
C ALA A 196 12.75 1.78 10.70
N PRO A 197 13.37 1.60 9.52
CA PRO A 197 12.63 1.38 8.27
C PRO A 197 11.62 0.25 8.45
N LEU A 198 10.43 0.42 7.89
CA LEU A 198 9.45 -0.66 7.88
C LEU A 198 10.02 -1.88 7.14
N SER A 199 9.57 -3.07 7.53
CA SER A 199 9.95 -4.28 6.81
C SER A 199 9.29 -4.30 5.42
N GLU A 200 9.99 -4.88 4.44
CA GLU A 200 9.53 -4.89 3.05
C GLU A 200 8.20 -5.63 2.88
N ASP A 201 7.91 -6.64 3.71
CA ASP A 201 6.63 -7.35 3.71
C ASP A 201 5.45 -6.43 4.07
N VAL A 202 5.63 -5.54 5.06
CA VAL A 202 4.61 -4.56 5.45
C VAL A 202 4.38 -3.57 4.31
N LYS A 203 5.46 -3.06 3.71
CA LYS A 203 5.36 -2.09 2.61
C LYS A 203 4.69 -2.68 1.38
N VAL A 204 5.09 -3.88 0.98
CA VAL A 204 4.49 -4.60 -0.16
C VAL A 204 3.01 -4.86 0.10
N THR A 205 2.66 -5.29 1.31
CA THR A 205 1.27 -5.58 1.67
C THR A 205 0.41 -4.32 1.62
N VAL A 206 0.88 -3.21 2.20
CA VAL A 206 0.18 -1.92 2.17
C VAL A 206 0.05 -1.40 0.73
N PHE A 207 1.11 -1.50 -0.07
CA PHE A 207 1.06 -1.12 -1.48
C PHE A 207 0.00 -1.93 -2.23
N MET A 208 0.08 -3.26 -2.17
CA MET A 208 -0.86 -4.15 -2.85
C MET A 208 -2.30 -3.94 -2.39
N ASP A 209 -2.51 -3.73 -1.09
CA ASP A 209 -3.84 -3.42 -0.53
C ASP A 209 -4.35 -2.04 -0.96
N GLY A 210 -3.46 -1.07 -1.15
CA GLY A 210 -3.76 0.28 -1.60
C GLY A 210 -4.05 0.40 -3.10
N VAL A 211 -3.52 -0.50 -3.93
CA VAL A 211 -3.80 -0.53 -5.38
C VAL A 211 -5.26 -0.95 -5.64
N ARG A 212 -5.94 -0.19 -6.52
CA ARG A 212 -7.32 -0.49 -6.98
C ARG A 212 -7.39 -1.90 -7.57
N THR A 213 -8.50 -2.60 -7.33
CA THR A 213 -8.79 -3.88 -7.99
C THR A 213 -8.78 -3.69 -9.52
N GLY A 214 -8.07 -4.56 -10.22
CA GLY A 214 -7.85 -4.46 -11.67
C GLY A 214 -6.58 -5.16 -12.12
N PRO A 215 -6.18 -5.00 -13.40
CA PRO A 215 -5.05 -5.74 -13.99
C PRO A 215 -3.74 -5.55 -13.23
N VAL A 216 -3.45 -4.33 -12.80
CA VAL A 216 -2.26 -3.99 -12.00
C VAL A 216 -2.21 -4.78 -10.70
N ARG A 217 -3.32 -4.82 -9.93
CA ARG A 217 -3.38 -5.59 -8.69
C ARG A 217 -3.26 -7.09 -8.95
N THR A 218 -3.88 -7.59 -10.02
CA THR A 218 -3.78 -8.99 -10.46
C THR A 218 -2.35 -9.38 -10.80
N GLU A 219 -1.61 -8.52 -11.51
CA GLU A 219 -0.22 -8.79 -11.87
C GLU A 219 0.71 -8.78 -10.64
N LEU A 220 0.45 -7.90 -9.66
CA LEU A 220 1.15 -7.91 -8.37
C LEU A 220 0.94 -9.24 -7.62
N PHE A 221 -0.29 -9.75 -7.56
CA PHE A 221 -0.56 -11.06 -6.95
C PHE A 221 0.13 -12.20 -7.71
N ARG A 222 0.21 -12.10 -9.04
CA ARG A 222 0.88 -13.10 -9.88
C ARG A 222 2.38 -13.13 -9.63
N ARG A 223 3.01 -11.95 -9.58
CA ARG A 223 4.47 -11.78 -9.52
C ARG A 223 5.03 -11.92 -8.10
N GLN A 224 4.21 -11.69 -7.07
CA GLN A 224 4.60 -11.76 -5.65
C GLN A 224 5.90 -11.00 -5.35
N PRO A 225 5.90 -9.67 -5.54
CA PRO A 225 7.09 -8.86 -5.26
C PRO A 225 7.56 -9.06 -3.82
N LYS A 226 8.87 -9.15 -3.63
CA LYS A 226 9.49 -9.28 -2.30
C LYS A 226 9.88 -7.93 -1.70
N THR A 227 9.94 -6.90 -2.54
CA THR A 227 10.29 -5.55 -2.14
C THR A 227 9.27 -4.55 -2.65
N PHE A 228 9.12 -3.44 -1.94
CA PHE A 228 8.25 -2.34 -2.32
C PHE A 228 8.61 -1.80 -3.70
N ASN A 229 9.91 -1.58 -3.97
CA ASN A 229 10.36 -1.07 -5.25
C ASN A 229 10.03 -2.05 -6.40
N GLU A 230 10.19 -3.35 -6.19
CA GLU A 230 9.79 -4.36 -7.18
C GLU A 230 8.28 -4.30 -7.44
N ALA A 231 7.46 -4.17 -6.39
CA ALA A 231 6.02 -4.00 -6.52
C ALA A 231 5.66 -2.75 -7.33
N VAL A 232 6.30 -1.61 -7.04
CA VAL A 232 6.10 -0.36 -7.80
C VAL A 232 6.48 -0.55 -9.26
N HIS A 233 7.64 -1.16 -9.55
CA HIS A 233 8.07 -1.42 -10.93
C HIS A 233 7.09 -2.29 -11.71
N ILE A 234 6.61 -3.39 -11.12
CA ILE A 234 5.60 -4.26 -11.72
C ILE A 234 4.31 -3.47 -11.98
N ALA A 235 3.87 -2.68 -11.01
CA ALA A 235 2.64 -1.91 -11.13
C ALA A 235 2.70 -0.87 -12.26
N MET A 236 3.82 -0.14 -12.38
CA MET A 236 4.03 0.83 -13.47
C MET A 236 4.06 0.15 -14.83
N LEU A 237 4.76 -0.99 -14.93
CA LEU A 237 4.88 -1.73 -16.18
C LEU A 237 3.51 -2.24 -16.64
N GLU A 238 2.72 -2.78 -15.72
CA GLU A 238 1.38 -3.27 -16.04
C GLU A 238 0.42 -2.13 -16.40
N ASP A 239 0.44 -1.00 -15.67
CA ASP A 239 -0.37 0.17 -16.01
C ASP A 239 -0.05 0.69 -17.42
N HIS A 240 1.23 0.72 -17.79
CA HIS A 240 1.65 1.05 -19.15
C HIS A 240 1.13 0.02 -20.17
N CYS A 241 1.25 -1.29 -19.89
CA CYS A 241 0.74 -2.33 -20.78
C CYS A 241 -0.77 -2.24 -20.98
N VAL A 242 -1.54 -1.99 -19.92
CA VAL A 242 -3.00 -1.82 -19.97
C VAL A 242 -3.37 -0.59 -20.82
N ARG A 243 -2.74 0.56 -20.57
CA ARG A 243 -2.97 1.79 -21.36
C ARG A 243 -2.61 1.61 -22.83
N SER A 244 -1.51 0.92 -23.11
CA SER A 244 -1.06 0.62 -24.47
C SER A 244 -2.04 -0.31 -25.20
N ALA A 245 -2.56 -1.35 -24.51
CA ALA A 245 -3.54 -2.27 -25.06
C ALA A 245 -4.92 -1.63 -25.28
N GLN A 246 -5.28 -0.63 -24.47
CA GLN A 246 -6.53 0.14 -24.61
C GLN A 246 -6.49 1.18 -25.74
N GLY A 247 -5.36 1.33 -26.44
CA GLY A 247 -5.26 2.19 -27.61
C GLY A 247 -5.46 3.67 -27.26
N HIS A 248 -4.49 4.28 -26.58
CA HIS A 248 -4.48 5.73 -26.43
C HIS A 248 -4.01 6.38 -27.75
N THR A 249 -4.95 6.87 -28.56
CA THR A 249 -4.66 8.01 -29.45
C THR A 249 -4.59 9.25 -28.57
N PRO A 250 -3.46 9.97 -28.49
CA PRO A 250 -3.47 11.27 -27.85
C PRO A 250 -4.42 12.15 -28.66
N HIS A 251 -5.38 12.74 -27.97
CA HIS A 251 -6.32 13.70 -28.52
C HIS A 251 -5.52 14.94 -28.93
N ALA A 252 -5.08 15.01 -30.20
CA ALA A 252 -4.56 16.24 -30.77
C ALA A 252 -5.76 17.17 -30.98
N GLU A 253 -5.74 18.30 -30.27
CA GLU A 253 -6.74 19.35 -30.34
C GLU A 253 -7.00 19.77 -31.79
N ALA A 254 -8.28 19.88 -32.12
CA ALA A 254 -8.74 20.46 -33.37
C ALA A 254 -8.41 21.96 -33.38
N SER A 255 -7.55 22.39 -34.30
CA SER A 255 -7.44 23.79 -34.73
C SER A 255 -7.48 23.85 -36.26
N GLU A 256 -8.62 24.32 -36.75
CA GLU A 256 -8.90 25.07 -38.00
C GLU A 256 -8.08 24.82 -39.30
N GLY A 257 -8.78 24.31 -40.33
CA GLY A 257 -8.81 24.93 -41.67
C GLY A 257 -8.04 24.28 -42.84
N PRO A 258 -8.60 24.19 -44.07
CA PRO A 258 -8.13 23.32 -45.18
C PRO A 258 -7.27 24.08 -46.23
N THR A 259 -6.37 23.45 -47.01
CA THR A 259 -6.68 22.81 -48.32
C THR A 259 -5.43 22.15 -48.96
N PRO A 260 -5.63 21.29 -49.97
CA PRO A 260 -4.71 20.25 -50.42
C PRO A 260 -3.84 20.66 -51.61
N MET A 261 -2.84 19.84 -51.94
CA MET A 261 -2.34 19.77 -53.31
C MET A 261 -2.12 18.29 -53.71
N GLU A 262 -2.94 17.84 -54.66
CA GLU A 262 -2.78 16.60 -55.40
C GLU A 262 -1.55 16.70 -56.34
N ILE A 263 -0.88 15.62 -56.71
CA ILE A 263 -1.01 14.86 -57.98
C ILE A 263 0.29 13.98 -58.01
N CYS A 264 0.41 12.69 -58.38
CA CYS A 264 -0.21 11.90 -59.45
C CYS A 264 -0.11 10.38 -59.18
N LEU A 265 -1.05 9.65 -59.78
CA LEU A 265 -1.28 8.21 -59.76
C LEU A 265 -0.29 7.39 -60.61
N ALA A 266 0.05 6.19 -60.14
CA ALA A 266 0.23 5.00 -60.99
C ALA A 266 -0.08 3.72 -60.18
N GLU A 267 -1.23 3.10 -60.48
CA GLU A 267 -1.62 1.67 -60.35
C GLU A 267 -1.32 0.97 -59.02
N SER A 268 -2.22 0.98 -58.04
CA SER A 268 -3.48 0.21 -57.95
C SER A 268 -3.38 -1.28 -58.31
N ALA A 269 -3.06 -2.08 -57.29
CA ALA A 269 -3.77 -3.32 -57.01
C ALA A 269 -4.20 -3.33 -55.53
N ARG A 270 -5.21 -2.52 -55.18
CA ARG A 270 -5.95 -2.75 -53.92
C ARG A 270 -6.85 -3.96 -54.11
N SER A 271 -6.44 -5.10 -53.57
CA SER A 271 -7.37 -6.10 -53.07
C SER A 271 -7.66 -5.82 -51.59
N GLN A 272 -8.92 -6.00 -51.24
CA GLN A 272 -9.56 -5.57 -50.01
C GLN A 272 -9.11 -6.39 -48.79
N LYS A 273 -9.00 -5.69 -47.65
CA LYS A 273 -9.49 -6.13 -46.33
C LYS A 273 -8.87 -7.40 -45.71
N THR A 274 -7.68 -7.25 -45.10
CA THR A 274 -7.35 -7.92 -43.82
C THR A 274 -6.32 -7.08 -43.05
N GLN A 275 -6.78 -6.17 -42.21
CA GLN A 275 -5.94 -5.47 -41.24
C GLN A 275 -5.63 -6.45 -40.10
N ARG A 276 -4.63 -7.33 -40.31
CA ARG A 276 -4.10 -8.20 -39.26
C ARG A 276 -3.33 -7.31 -38.28
N VAL A 277 -3.86 -7.19 -37.07
CA VAL A 277 -3.19 -6.57 -35.91
C VAL A 277 -1.91 -7.36 -35.62
N SER A 278 -0.79 -6.93 -36.18
CA SER A 278 0.53 -7.51 -35.96
C SER A 278 1.14 -6.96 -34.66
N GLY A 279 0.52 -7.26 -33.52
CA GLY A 279 1.13 -7.06 -32.21
C GLY A 279 1.94 -8.30 -31.83
N ARG A 280 3.27 -8.18 -31.73
CA ARG A 280 4.11 -9.19 -31.08
C ARG A 280 3.99 -9.05 -29.56
N CYS A 281 3.97 -10.17 -28.84
CA CYS A 281 3.95 -10.19 -27.39
C CYS A 281 5.21 -9.52 -26.81
N PHE A 282 5.05 -8.50 -25.96
CA PHE A 282 6.18 -7.79 -25.34
C PHE A 282 7.01 -8.63 -24.35
N GLY A 283 6.56 -9.83 -23.97
CA GLY A 283 7.31 -10.74 -23.09
C GLY A 283 8.17 -11.77 -23.83
N CYS A 284 7.63 -12.40 -24.88
CA CYS A 284 8.29 -13.48 -25.61
C CYS A 284 8.51 -13.19 -27.10
N ASN A 285 8.14 -12.00 -27.57
CA ASN A 285 8.22 -11.52 -28.95
C ASN A 285 7.46 -12.39 -29.99
N LEU A 286 6.60 -13.30 -29.55
CA LEU A 286 5.78 -14.14 -30.41
C LEU A 286 4.48 -13.42 -30.83
N PRO A 287 4.03 -13.56 -32.08
CA PRO A 287 2.76 -13.00 -32.54
C PRO A 287 1.56 -13.78 -31.99
N GLY A 288 0.38 -13.16 -32.02
CA GLY A 288 -0.90 -13.84 -31.78
C GLY A 288 -1.41 -13.81 -30.34
N HIS A 289 -0.71 -13.17 -29.40
CA HIS A 289 -1.19 -12.93 -28.05
C HIS A 289 -0.57 -11.69 -27.42
N PHE A 290 -1.29 -11.08 -26.48
CA PHE A 290 -0.78 -9.98 -25.65
C PHE A 290 0.00 -10.53 -24.46
N ARG A 291 0.88 -9.72 -23.86
CA ARG A 291 1.75 -10.12 -22.73
C ARG A 291 0.99 -10.77 -21.57
N TRP A 292 -0.21 -10.28 -21.26
CA TRP A 292 -1.06 -10.83 -20.20
C TRP A 292 -1.55 -12.27 -20.47
N ASN A 293 -1.55 -12.70 -21.74
CA ASN A 293 -1.94 -14.03 -22.23
C ASN A 293 -0.71 -14.86 -22.64
N CYS A 294 0.50 -14.45 -22.26
CA CYS A 294 1.73 -15.11 -22.66
C CYS A 294 1.92 -16.43 -21.89
N PRO A 295 2.02 -17.59 -22.58
CA PRO A 295 2.17 -18.89 -21.94
C PRO A 295 3.53 -19.07 -21.25
N THR A 296 4.49 -18.20 -21.57
CA THR A 296 5.82 -18.16 -20.95
C THR A 296 5.99 -16.95 -20.03
N ASN A 297 4.92 -16.26 -19.62
CA ASN A 297 5.02 -15.24 -18.58
C ASN A 297 5.36 -15.96 -17.25
N PRO A 298 6.55 -15.73 -16.65
CA PRO A 298 6.91 -16.38 -15.41
C PRO A 298 5.94 -16.01 -14.28
#